data_AF-A0A9R1UIN7-F1
#
_entry.id   AF-A0A9R1UIN7-F1
#
_cell.length_a   1.000
_cell.length_b   1.000
_cell.length_c   1.000
_cell.angle_alpha   90.00
_cell.angle_beta   90.00
_cell.angle_gamma   90.00
#
_symmetry.space_group_name_H-M   'P 1'
#
loop_
_entity.id
_entity.type
_entity.pdbx_description
1 polymer ?
#
loop_
_entity_poly.entity_id
_entity_poly.type
_entity_poly.pdbx_seq_one_letter_code
_entity_poly.pdbx_strand_id
1 'polypeptide(L)'
;MVISKEIYDNSQPLLFPAPFPFKTTITQKIKSSSHNNMDAKTFAHLFLLLSSLLSVGTLRIVHGDKTWCVAKPSSTNTMLLDNIQYACSQVDCKILQKGGACYSPDSLINHASIAMNIYYQCKGRNTWNCNFGNTGLITITDPSK
;
A
#
# COMPACT_ATOMS: atom_id res chain seq x y z
N MET A 1 3.06 -34.42 1.10
CA MET A 1 2.51 -34.10 -0.23
C MET A 1 2.79 -32.63 -0.52
N VAL A 2 4.05 -32.34 -0.82
CA VAL A 2 4.59 -31.01 -1.12
C VAL A 2 4.51 -30.88 -2.64
N ILE A 3 3.38 -30.46 -3.16
CA ILE A 3 3.29 -30.06 -4.57
C ILE A 3 3.55 -28.56 -4.59
N SER A 4 4.53 -28.14 -5.39
CA SER A 4 4.96 -26.76 -5.67
C SER A 4 6.25 -26.23 -5.03
N LYS A 5 7.22 -27.09 -4.70
CA LYS A 5 8.65 -26.69 -4.77
C LYS A 5 9.33 -27.06 -6.10
N GLU A 6 8.76 -27.97 -6.87
CA GLU A 6 9.40 -28.55 -8.07
C GLU A 6 9.11 -27.78 -9.38
N ILE A 7 8.30 -26.72 -9.36
CA ILE A 7 8.10 -25.83 -10.53
C ILE A 7 8.84 -24.49 -10.34
N TYR A 8 9.43 -24.24 -9.16
CA TYR A 8 10.04 -22.95 -8.78
C TYR A 8 11.57 -23.01 -8.64
N ASP A 9 12.26 -23.88 -9.38
CA ASP A 9 13.71 -24.09 -9.21
C ASP A 9 14.51 -24.05 -10.53
N ASN A 10 14.12 -23.20 -11.49
CA ASN A 10 14.97 -22.94 -12.65
C ASN A 10 14.71 -21.60 -13.34
N SER A 11 15.02 -20.49 -12.67
CA SER A 11 15.16 -19.18 -13.33
C SER A 11 16.20 -18.34 -12.59
N GLN A 12 17.35 -18.17 -13.22
CA GLN A 12 18.46 -17.33 -12.78
C GLN A 12 18.01 -15.90 -12.40
N PRO A 13 18.71 -15.26 -11.44
CA PRO A 13 18.30 -14.00 -10.84
C PRO A 13 18.57 -12.85 -11.82
N LEU A 14 17.54 -12.37 -12.51
CA LEU A 14 17.62 -11.11 -13.22
C LEU A 14 17.22 -9.97 -12.28
N LEU A 15 18.26 -9.20 -11.99
CA LEU A 15 18.33 -8.01 -11.16
C LEU A 15 17.28 -6.96 -11.58
N PHE A 16 16.11 -6.96 -10.95
CA PHE A 16 15.24 -5.79 -11.02
C PHE A 16 15.68 -4.74 -10.00
N PRO A 17 15.75 -3.45 -10.38
CA PRO A 17 16.08 -2.38 -9.45
C PRO A 17 14.96 -2.28 -8.41
N ALA A 18 15.31 -2.55 -7.15
CA ALA A 18 14.44 -2.28 -6.02
C ALA A 18 14.03 -0.79 -6.02
N PRO A 19 12.73 -0.45 -5.86
CA PRO A 19 12.35 0.92 -5.59
C PRO A 19 12.92 1.32 -4.22
N PHE A 20 13.58 2.49 -4.23
CA PHE A 20 14.33 3.12 -3.15
C PHE A 20 13.73 2.98 -1.74
N PRO A 21 14.57 2.83 -0.70
CA PRO A 21 14.12 2.90 0.69
C PRO A 21 13.93 4.35 1.11
N PHE A 22 12.73 4.91 0.97
CA PHE A 22 12.35 6.07 1.79
C PHE A 22 11.70 5.58 3.08
N LYS A 23 12.54 5.42 4.12
CA LYS A 23 12.08 5.29 5.50
C LYS A 23 11.37 6.58 5.90
N THR A 24 10.05 6.57 6.03
CA THR A 24 9.36 7.60 6.82
C THR A 24 9.23 7.08 8.25
N THR A 25 10.31 7.18 9.02
CA THR A 25 10.27 7.05 10.47
C THR A 25 10.22 8.47 11.05
N ILE A 26 9.02 9.02 11.24
CA ILE A 26 8.85 10.20 12.09
C ILE A 26 8.50 9.67 13.48
N THR A 27 9.52 9.56 14.34
CA THR A 27 9.33 9.32 15.78
C THR A 27 8.94 10.65 16.42
N GLN A 28 7.67 10.83 16.78
CA GLN A 28 7.28 11.99 17.57
C GLN A 28 7.70 11.81 19.03
N LYS A 29 8.67 12.63 19.45
CA LYS A 29 9.09 12.76 20.85
C LYS A 29 8.30 13.91 21.48
N ILE A 30 7.15 13.62 22.08
CA ILE A 30 6.40 14.60 22.86
C ILE A 30 7.13 14.75 24.20
N LYS A 31 7.82 15.89 24.40
CA LYS A 31 8.43 16.27 25.68
C LYS A 31 7.44 17.15 26.42
N SER A 32 6.90 16.67 27.54
CA SER A 32 6.10 17.47 28.48
C SER A 32 7.00 18.10 29.55
N SER A 33 7.05 19.43 29.59
CA SER A 33 7.52 20.28 30.70
C SER A 33 7.45 21.72 30.20
N SER A 34 7.03 22.74 30.93
CA SER A 34 6.64 22.94 32.32
C SER A 34 5.72 24.17 32.37
N HIS A 35 4.90 24.24 33.39
CA HIS A 35 3.90 25.27 33.64
C HIS A 35 4.57 26.60 34.06
N ASN A 36 4.54 27.62 33.21
CA ASN A 36 4.93 28.99 33.55
C ASN A 36 3.80 29.95 33.16
N ASN A 37 3.31 30.69 34.15
CA ASN A 37 2.16 31.60 34.13
C ASN A 37 2.30 32.71 33.07
N MET A 38 1.32 32.86 32.16
CA MET A 38 1.30 33.94 31.16
C MET A 38 -0.13 34.47 30.94
N ASP A 39 -0.28 35.78 31.12
CA ASP A 39 -1.54 36.50 31.27
C ASP A 39 -2.56 36.30 30.12
N ALA A 40 -3.83 36.12 30.50
CA ALA A 40 -4.95 35.79 29.61
C ALA A 40 -5.18 36.78 28.43
N LYS A 41 -4.66 38.01 28.53
CA LYS A 41 -4.77 39.04 27.46
C LYS A 41 -3.86 38.75 26.28
N THR A 42 -2.66 38.22 26.55
CA THR A 42 -1.68 37.86 25.52
C THR A 42 -2.15 36.63 24.75
N PHE A 43 -2.79 35.67 25.43
CA PHE A 43 -3.39 34.49 24.80
C PHE A 43 -4.56 34.83 23.89
N ALA A 44 -5.47 35.71 24.30
CA ALA A 44 -6.61 36.10 23.48
C ALA A 44 -6.18 36.79 22.18
N HIS A 45 -5.18 37.67 22.24
CA HIS A 45 -4.63 38.34 21.06
C HIS A 45 -3.91 37.38 20.11
N LEU A 46 -3.11 36.46 20.66
CA LEU A 46 -2.38 35.47 19.86
C LEU A 46 -3.35 34.47 19.21
N PHE A 47 -4.44 34.09 19.91
CA PHE A 47 -5.46 33.18 19.41
C PHE A 47 -6.30 33.81 18.28
N LEU A 48 -6.62 35.11 18.39
CA LEU A 48 -7.30 35.85 17.31
C LEU A 48 -6.41 36.01 16.07
N LEU A 49 -5.12 36.31 16.24
CA LEU A 49 -4.16 36.39 15.12
C LEU A 49 -3.91 35.02 14.48
N LEU A 50 -3.86 33.95 15.28
CA LEU A 50 -3.73 32.58 14.78
C LEU A 50 -4.99 32.13 14.00
N SER A 51 -6.18 32.59 14.41
CA SER A 51 -7.44 32.28 13.72
C SER A 51 -7.54 32.90 12.32
N SER A 52 -6.96 34.08 12.10
CA SER A 52 -6.89 34.70 10.76
C SER A 52 -5.95 33.98 9.78
N LEU A 53 -4.93 33.29 10.29
CA LEU A 53 -3.97 32.51 9.48
C LEU A 53 -4.52 31.15 9.04
N LEU A 54 -5.65 30.69 9.60
CA LEU A 54 -6.33 29.45 9.19
C LEU A 54 -7.27 29.64 7.97
N SER A 55 -7.19 30.78 7.27
CA SER A 55 -7.92 31.01 6.02
C SER A 55 -7.61 29.91 5.00
N VAL A 56 -8.57 28.99 4.86
CA VAL A 56 -8.69 28.01 3.78
C VAL A 56 -7.47 27.09 3.63
N GLY A 57 -7.08 26.44 4.73
CA GLY A 57 -6.52 25.10 4.58
C GLY A 57 -7.63 24.19 4.09
N THR A 58 -7.73 23.96 2.78
CA THR A 58 -8.62 22.92 2.23
C THR A 58 -8.26 21.63 2.95
N LEU A 59 -9.09 21.21 3.91
CA LEU A 59 -9.12 19.82 4.32
C LEU A 59 -9.39 19.07 3.02
N ARG A 60 -8.34 18.48 2.44
CA ARG A 60 -8.51 17.30 1.62
C ARG A 60 -9.08 16.30 2.60
N ILE A 61 -10.40 16.29 2.74
CA ILE A 61 -11.09 15.07 3.09
C ILE A 61 -10.58 14.13 2.03
N VAL A 62 -9.59 13.31 2.39
CA VAL A 62 -9.28 12.10 1.66
C VAL A 62 -10.55 11.31 1.85
N HIS A 63 -11.54 11.57 0.99
CA HIS A 63 -12.39 10.52 0.49
C HIS A 63 -11.35 9.55 -0.05
N GLY A 64 -10.99 8.60 0.79
CA GLY A 64 -10.14 7.50 0.40
C GLY A 64 -11.02 6.72 -0.55
N ASP A 65 -11.10 7.19 -1.79
CA ASP A 65 -11.77 6.50 -2.87
C ASP A 65 -11.24 5.08 -2.78
N LYS A 66 -12.16 4.14 -2.57
CA LYS A 66 -11.79 2.74 -2.43
C LYS A 66 -11.20 2.36 -3.77
N THR A 67 -9.88 2.26 -3.82
CA THR A 67 -9.14 1.82 -4.99
C THR A 67 -8.56 0.45 -4.73
N TRP A 68 -8.48 -0.33 -5.80
CA TRP A 68 -7.88 -1.66 -5.80
C TRP A 68 -6.77 -1.72 -6.84
N CYS A 69 -5.75 -2.51 -6.55
CA CYS A 69 -4.72 -2.84 -7.52
C CYS A 69 -4.97 -4.24 -8.08
N VAL A 70 -5.15 -4.36 -9.39
CA VAL A 70 -5.37 -5.65 -10.07
C VAL A 70 -4.30 -5.89 -11.13
N ALA A 71 -4.07 -7.15 -11.48
CA ALA A 71 -3.15 -7.49 -12.57
C ALA A 71 -3.76 -7.11 -13.93
N LYS A 72 -2.93 -6.60 -14.85
CA LYS A 72 -3.35 -6.33 -16.22
C LYS A 72 -3.62 -7.64 -16.96
N PRO A 73 -4.73 -7.74 -17.73
CA PRO A 73 -5.02 -8.91 -18.56
C PRO A 73 -3.94 -9.23 -19.61
N SER A 74 -3.16 -8.23 -20.02
CA SER A 74 -2.06 -8.39 -20.97
C SER A 74 -0.76 -8.95 -20.36
N SER A 75 -0.74 -9.23 -19.05
CA SER A 75 0.46 -9.72 -18.37
C SER A 75 0.71 -11.19 -18.68
N THR A 76 1.97 -11.57 -18.90
CA THR A 76 2.35 -12.97 -19.12
C THR A 76 2.33 -13.75 -17.80
N ASN A 77 2.23 -15.08 -17.87
CA ASN A 77 2.27 -15.94 -16.67
C ASN A 77 3.54 -15.73 -15.83
N THR A 78 4.69 -15.52 -16.46
CA THR A 78 5.95 -15.21 -15.76
C THR A 78 5.83 -13.93 -14.94
N MET A 79 5.34 -12.85 -15.57
CA MET A 79 5.14 -11.57 -14.87
C MET A 79 4.13 -11.68 -13.73
N LEU A 80 3.08 -12.48 -13.89
CA LEU A 80 2.09 -12.72 -12.83
C LEU A 80 2.70 -13.48 -11.63
N LEU A 81 3.54 -14.50 -11.88
CA LEU A 81 4.25 -15.21 -10.82
C LEU A 81 5.22 -14.30 -10.08
N ASP A 82 5.98 -13.48 -10.80
CA ASP A 82 6.90 -12.51 -10.22
C ASP A 82 6.17 -11.52 -9.31
N ASN A 83 5.00 -11.04 -9.75
CA ASN A 83 4.15 -10.16 -8.94
C ASN A 83 3.69 -10.83 -7.64
N ILE A 84 3.26 -12.10 -7.71
CA ILE A 84 2.84 -12.88 -6.54
C ILE A 84 4.02 -13.03 -5.59
N GLN A 85 5.18 -13.48 -6.08
CA GLN A 85 6.36 -13.70 -5.23
C GLN A 85 6.79 -12.39 -4.55
N TYR A 86 6.89 -11.30 -5.31
CA TYR A 86 7.27 -10.00 -4.78
C TYR A 86 6.29 -9.52 -3.71
N ALA A 87 4.99 -9.49 -4.01
CA ALA A 87 3.97 -9.07 -3.05
C ALA A 87 4.03 -9.92 -1.78
N CYS A 88 4.03 -11.25 -1.92
CA CYS A 88 3.99 -12.17 -0.78
C CYS A 88 5.31 -12.23 0.01
N SER A 89 6.42 -11.75 -0.54
CA SER A 89 7.65 -11.51 0.23
C SER A 89 7.54 -10.31 1.17
N GLN A 90 6.56 -9.42 0.94
CA GLN A 90 6.38 -8.15 1.65
C GLN A 90 5.13 -8.11 2.53
N VAL A 91 4.14 -8.97 2.27
CA VAL A 91 2.85 -9.05 2.99
C VAL A 91 2.41 -10.51 3.16
N ASP A 92 1.51 -10.78 4.13
CA ASP A 92 0.99 -12.14 4.35
C ASP A 92 -0.04 -12.53 3.26
N CYS A 93 0.30 -13.56 2.48
CA CYS A 93 -0.53 -14.11 1.41
C CYS A 93 -1.21 -15.45 1.76
N LYS A 94 -1.37 -15.81 3.04
CA LYS A 94 -2.03 -17.08 3.41
C LYS A 94 -3.40 -17.30 2.78
N ILE A 95 -4.15 -16.23 2.51
CA ILE A 95 -5.49 -16.34 1.90
C ILE A 95 -5.48 -16.88 0.46
N LEU A 96 -4.32 -16.84 -0.20
CA LEU A 96 -4.10 -17.35 -1.56
C LEU A 96 -3.67 -18.83 -1.59
N GLN A 97 -3.32 -19.41 -0.45
CA GLN A 97 -2.92 -20.81 -0.40
C GLN A 97 -4.11 -21.72 -0.63
N LYS A 98 -3.85 -22.96 -1.08
CA LYS A 98 -4.90 -23.97 -1.26
C LYS A 98 -5.69 -24.16 0.04
N GLY A 99 -7.01 -24.04 -0.04
CA GLY A 99 -7.91 -24.04 1.13
C GLY A 99 -8.10 -22.68 1.80
N GLY A 100 -7.43 -21.63 1.31
CA GLY A 100 -7.64 -20.25 1.73
C GLY A 100 -8.90 -19.62 1.16
N ALA A 101 -9.37 -18.55 1.82
CA ALA A 101 -10.63 -17.88 1.48
C ALA A 101 -10.68 -17.30 0.06
N CYS A 102 -9.52 -16.96 -0.52
CA CYS A 102 -9.42 -16.35 -1.85
C CYS A 102 -8.63 -17.23 -2.84
N TYR A 103 -8.62 -18.55 -2.62
CA TYR A 103 -7.98 -19.49 -3.54
C TYR A 103 -8.76 -19.63 -4.87
N SER A 104 -10.09 -19.60 -4.80
CA SER A 104 -10.97 -19.76 -5.97
C SER A 104 -11.43 -18.39 -6.49
N PRO A 105 -11.40 -18.14 -7.82
CA PRO A 105 -11.03 -19.08 -8.88
C PRO A 105 -9.52 -19.30 -8.94
N ASP A 106 -9.10 -20.56 -9.12
CA ASP A 106 -7.70 -20.99 -9.20
C ASP A 106 -7.09 -20.60 -10.56
N SER A 107 -6.91 -19.30 -10.75
CA SER A 107 -6.23 -18.73 -11.90
C SER A 107 -5.12 -17.80 -11.45
N LEU A 108 -4.04 -17.81 -12.22
CA LEU A 108 -2.83 -17.07 -11.89
C LEU A 108 -3.07 -15.56 -11.86
N ILE A 109 -3.90 -15.05 -12.77
CA ILE A 109 -4.27 -13.62 -12.80
C ILE A 109 -5.09 -13.20 -11.59
N ASN A 110 -5.95 -14.08 -11.06
CA ASN A 110 -6.70 -13.80 -9.84
C ASN A 110 -5.78 -13.76 -8.63
N HIS A 111 -4.92 -14.78 -8.47
CA HIS A 111 -3.96 -14.83 -7.37
C HIS A 111 -3.02 -13.62 -7.39
N ALA A 112 -2.52 -13.23 -8.56
CA ALA A 112 -1.71 -12.02 -8.73
C ALA A 112 -2.49 -10.77 -8.34
N SER A 113 -3.73 -10.61 -8.84
CA SER A 113 -4.57 -9.44 -8.51
C SER A 113 -4.81 -9.31 -7.01
N ILE A 114 -5.09 -10.42 -6.32
CA ILE A 114 -5.28 -10.43 -4.87
C ILE A 114 -3.97 -10.08 -4.14
N ALA A 115 -2.85 -10.71 -4.51
CA ALA A 115 -1.54 -10.45 -3.89
C ALA A 115 -1.13 -8.97 -4.05
N MET A 116 -1.24 -8.45 -5.27
CA MET A 116 -0.96 -7.06 -5.62
C MET A 116 -1.88 -6.09 -4.86
N ASN A 117 -3.16 -6.44 -4.69
CA ASN A 117 -4.09 -5.62 -3.94
C ASN A 117 -3.77 -5.58 -2.44
N ILE A 118 -3.42 -6.71 -1.81
CA ILE A 118 -3.01 -6.74 -0.40
C ILE A 118 -1.76 -5.86 -0.22
N TYR A 119 -0.76 -6.03 -1.08
CA TYR A 119 0.45 -5.21 -1.08
C TYR A 119 0.14 -3.72 -1.22
N TYR A 120 -0.66 -3.34 -2.23
CA TYR A 120 -1.05 -1.97 -2.51
C TYR A 120 -1.73 -1.31 -1.31
N GLN A 121 -2.65 -2.02 -0.65
CA GLN A 121 -3.35 -1.53 0.54
C GLN A 121 -2.41 -1.40 1.74
N CYS A 122 -1.57 -2.41 2.01
CA CYS A 122 -0.61 -2.38 3.12
C CYS A 122 0.46 -1.29 2.97
N LYS A 123 0.84 -0.92 1.73
CA LYS A 123 1.86 0.11 1.47
C LYS A 123 1.28 1.53 1.29
N GLY A 124 -0.01 1.73 1.53
CA GLY A 124 -0.63 3.06 1.58
C GLY A 124 -1.28 3.55 0.28
N ARG A 125 -1.71 2.64 -0.62
CA ARG A 125 -2.52 2.93 -1.82
C ARG A 125 -1.95 3.98 -2.79
N ASN A 126 -0.65 4.24 -2.75
CA ASN A 126 -0.02 5.15 -3.70
C ASN A 126 0.08 4.53 -5.10
N THR A 127 0.05 5.36 -6.14
CA THR A 127 0.09 4.90 -7.55
C THR A 127 1.29 4.01 -7.85
N TRP A 128 2.45 4.33 -7.29
CA TRP A 128 3.68 3.56 -7.45
C TRP A 128 3.62 2.16 -6.80
N ASN A 129 2.79 1.97 -5.77
CA ASN A 129 2.63 0.66 -5.13
C ASN A 129 1.84 -0.33 -5.99
N CYS A 130 1.19 0.13 -7.07
CA CYS A 130 0.49 -0.73 -8.04
C CYS A 130 1.23 -0.83 -9.38
N ASN A 131 2.49 -0.37 -9.48
CA ASN A 131 3.18 -0.40 -10.76
C ASN A 131 3.56 -1.83 -11.19
N PHE A 132 4.22 -2.60 -10.31
CA PHE A 132 4.64 -3.98 -10.57
C PHE A 132 5.32 -4.17 -11.95
N GLY A 133 6.21 -3.25 -12.34
CA GLY A 133 6.83 -3.31 -13.68
C GLY A 133 5.83 -3.03 -14.82
N ASN A 134 4.91 -2.09 -14.61
CA ASN A 134 3.81 -1.75 -15.52
C ASN A 134 2.79 -2.89 -15.75
N THR A 135 2.64 -3.80 -14.80
CA THR A 135 1.71 -4.94 -14.90
C THR A 135 0.49 -4.80 -13.98
N GLY A 136 0.47 -3.80 -13.11
CA GLY A 136 -0.69 -3.47 -12.29
C GLY A 136 -1.56 -2.36 -12.87
N LEU A 137 -2.83 -2.39 -12.50
CA LEU A 137 -3.84 -1.41 -12.84
C LEU A 137 -4.60 -1.01 -11.57
N ILE A 138 -4.74 0.29 -11.35
CA ILE A 138 -5.60 0.81 -10.28
C ILE A 138 -7.00 0.96 -10.82
N THR A 139 -7.97 0.37 -10.12
CA THR A 139 -9.40 0.49 -10.40
C THR A 139 -10.13 1.16 -9.25
N ILE A 140 -11.13 1.98 -9.57
CA ILE A 140 -12.10 2.55 -8.62
C ILE A 140 -13.37 1.70 -8.49
N THR A 141 -13.49 0.67 -9.31
CA THR A 141 -14.59 -0.30 -9.28
C THR A 141 -14.10 -1.56 -8.58
N ASP A 142 -14.88 -2.04 -7.61
CA ASP A 142 -14.60 -3.27 -6.86
C ASP A 142 -14.50 -4.47 -7.84
N PRO A 143 -13.33 -5.12 -7.94
CA PRO A 143 -13.11 -6.22 -8.90
C PRO A 143 -13.76 -7.55 -8.48
N SER A 144 -14.41 -7.61 -7.31
CA SER A 144 -15.13 -8.82 -6.85
C SER A 144 -16.58 -8.92 -7.34
N LYS A 145 -17.09 -7.88 -8.01
CA LYS A 145 -18.47 -7.78 -8.50
C LYS A 145 -18.64 -8.24 -9.94
#